data_AF-A0A7W4B4H3-F1
#
_entry.id   AF-A0A7W4B4H3-F1
#
_cell.length_a   1.000
_cell.length_b   1.000
_cell.length_c   1.000
_cell.angle_alpha   90.00
_cell.angle_beta   90.00
_cell.angle_gamma   90.00
#
_symmetry.space_group_name_H-M   'P 1'
#
loop_
_entity.id
_entity.type
_entity.pdbx_description
1 polymer ?
#
loop_
_entity_poly.entity_id
_entity_poly.type
_entity_poly.pdbx_seq_one_letter_code
_entity_poly.pdbx_strand_id
1 'polypeptide(L)'
;MNISSYSPRFIILFILVCLIIFPAISQGEDMFSWFRKKKEVFLSPEVNGVVTENGAPVVNLEIIRSLIYIDEKVHRDTANTDQNGRFHFPKKTVLSSIPNKLIVENRVSQEIFIENNSTLIPLWIATQSGIDEVPEYSKKLLLLNCEITNPHVVFEFRNQKNIHRNYVAQSICRWEEDFLPYKLLKDGKEYQINNYDLTDLTER
;
A
#
# COMPACT_ATOMS: atom_id res chain seq x y z
N MET A 1 66.66 37.15 11.65
CA MET A 1 66.04 35.84 11.95
C MET A 1 65.33 35.95 13.28
N ASN A 2 64.00 36.03 13.30
CA ASN A 2 63.23 36.16 14.53
C ASN A 2 62.53 34.82 14.76
N ILE A 3 63.02 34.03 15.72
CA ILE A 3 62.40 32.76 16.09
C ILE A 3 61.27 33.12 17.05
N SER A 4 60.04 33.10 16.54
CA SER A 4 58.83 33.26 17.34
C SER A 4 58.78 32.14 18.39
N SER A 5 59.03 32.49 19.64
CA SER A 5 58.89 31.60 20.79
C SER A 5 57.40 31.40 21.08
N TYR A 6 56.79 30.39 20.44
CA TYR A 6 55.47 29.94 20.82
C TYR A 6 55.49 29.42 22.26
N SER A 7 54.76 30.10 23.15
CA SER A 7 54.65 29.70 24.55
C SER A 7 54.01 28.31 24.64
N PRO A 8 54.56 27.39 25.47
CA PRO A 8 54.09 26.00 25.58
C PRO A 8 52.61 25.92 26.00
N ARG A 9 52.08 26.98 26.64
CA ARG A 9 50.66 27.07 27.01
C ARG A 9 49.73 27.16 25.79
N PHE A 10 50.15 27.84 24.71
CA PHE A 10 49.35 27.92 23.49
C PHE A 10 49.37 26.61 22.71
N ILE A 11 50.50 25.88 22.73
CA ILE A 11 50.60 24.55 22.11
C ILE A 11 49.71 23.56 22.84
N ILE A 12 49.71 23.57 24.19
CA ILE A 12 48.84 22.71 25.01
C ILE A 12 47.37 23.05 24.79
N LEU A 13 47.00 24.33 24.74
CA LEU A 13 45.63 24.75 24.45
C LEU A 13 45.19 24.32 23.05
N PHE A 14 46.06 24.43 22.05
CA PHE A 14 45.79 23.98 20.69
C PHE A 14 45.64 22.46 20.60
N ILE A 15 46.46 21.69 21.32
CA ILE A 15 46.34 20.22 21.40
C ILE A 15 45.04 19.80 22.09
N LEU A 16 44.63 20.47 23.17
CA LEU A 16 43.36 20.20 23.85
C LEU A 16 42.15 20.53 22.97
N VAL A 17 42.20 21.63 22.21
CA VAL A 17 41.17 21.99 21.22
C VAL A 17 41.14 20.94 20.10
N CYS A 18 42.29 20.52 19.57
CA CYS A 18 42.35 19.44 18.58
C CYS A 18 41.81 18.12 19.12
N LEU A 19 42.09 17.73 20.37
CA LEU A 19 41.59 16.49 20.98
C LEU A 19 40.07 16.47 21.20
N ILE A 20 39.42 17.64 21.30
CA ILE A 20 37.95 17.76 21.38
C ILE A 20 37.33 17.79 19.98
N ILE A 21 37.98 18.43 19.01
CA ILE A 21 37.46 18.56 17.64
C ILE A 21 37.71 17.27 16.82
N PHE A 22 38.81 16.55 17.05
CA PHE A 22 39.15 15.33 16.30
C PHE A 22 38.11 14.20 16.42
N PRO A 23 37.56 13.86 17.61
CA PRO A 23 36.49 12.86 17.71
C PRO A 23 35.17 13.38 17.11
N ALA A 24 34.92 14.69 17.12
CA ALA A 24 33.74 15.29 16.48
C ALA A 24 33.80 15.24 14.94
N ILE A 25 34.99 15.21 14.34
CA ILE A 25 35.18 15.08 12.88
C ILE A 25 35.39 13.61 12.46
N SER A 26 36.05 12.79 13.28
CA SER A 26 36.40 11.40 12.94
C SER A 26 35.32 10.36 13.23
N GLN A 27 34.32 10.71 14.07
CA GLN A 27 33.08 9.93 14.21
C GLN A 27 31.93 10.61 13.48
N GLY A 28 32.19 11.12 12.28
CA GLY A 28 31.18 11.61 11.36
C GLY A 28 30.46 10.46 10.65
N GLU A 29 29.88 9.50 11.39
CA GLU A 29 28.65 8.90 10.86
C GLU A 29 27.62 10.02 10.91
N ASP A 30 27.42 10.64 9.74
CA ASP A 30 26.51 11.76 9.50
C ASP A 30 25.24 11.60 10.34
N MET A 31 24.99 12.54 11.27
CA MET A 31 23.86 12.55 12.19
C MET A 31 22.50 12.42 11.47
N PHE A 32 22.49 12.62 10.14
CA PHE A 32 21.34 12.49 9.24
C PHE A 32 21.35 11.23 8.35
N SER A 33 22.33 10.35 8.49
CA SER A 33 22.42 9.09 7.74
C SER A 33 21.25 8.15 8.02
N TRP A 34 20.68 8.19 9.22
CA TRP A 34 19.52 7.37 9.59
C TRP A 34 18.27 7.67 8.73
N PHE A 35 18.10 8.92 8.25
CA PHE A 35 17.04 9.30 7.31
C PHE A 35 17.22 8.68 5.91
N ARG A 36 18.44 8.25 5.57
CA ARG A 36 18.77 7.61 4.28
C ARG A 36 18.67 6.09 4.35
N LYS A 37 18.63 5.49 5.55
CA LYS A 37 18.41 4.05 5.72
C LYS A 37 17.09 3.67 5.06
N LYS A 38 17.08 2.60 4.28
CA LYS A 38 15.85 2.07 3.69
C LYS A 38 15.21 1.08 4.65
N LYS A 39 13.88 1.11 4.74
CA LYS A 39 13.04 0.11 5.38
C LYS A 39 12.28 -0.63 4.30
N GLU A 40 11.95 -1.89 4.59
CA GLU A 40 10.96 -2.60 3.80
C GLU A 40 9.58 -1.94 4.00
N VAL A 41 8.87 -1.75 2.91
CA VAL A 41 7.49 -1.28 2.86
C VAL A 41 6.69 -2.37 2.17
N PHE A 42 5.71 -2.89 2.87
CA PHE A 42 4.75 -3.85 2.37
C PHE A 42 3.74 -3.16 1.46
N LEU A 43 3.67 -3.59 0.20
CA LEU A 43 2.73 -3.00 -0.76
C LEU A 43 1.48 -3.86 -0.95
N SER A 44 1.63 -5.18 -0.99
CA SER A 44 0.51 -6.08 -1.23
C SER A 44 0.84 -7.48 -0.70
N PRO A 45 -0.15 -8.18 -0.11
CA PRO A 45 -0.02 -9.59 0.18
C PRO A 45 0.05 -10.41 -1.10
N GLU A 46 0.15 -11.72 -0.94
CA GLU A 46 -0.26 -12.63 -1.99
C GLU A 46 -1.74 -12.38 -2.34
N VAL A 47 -2.04 -12.41 -3.63
CA VAL A 47 -3.40 -12.25 -4.13
C VAL A 47 -3.77 -13.50 -4.92
N ASN A 48 -4.90 -14.10 -4.56
CA ASN A 48 -5.50 -15.19 -5.33
C ASN A 48 -6.93 -14.80 -5.68
N GLY A 49 -7.31 -15.01 -6.94
CA GLY A 49 -8.67 -14.70 -7.36
C GLY A 49 -9.18 -15.61 -8.46
N VAL A 50 -10.49 -15.54 -8.65
CA VAL A 50 -11.25 -16.20 -9.71
C VAL A 50 -12.10 -15.13 -10.37
N VAL A 51 -12.09 -15.09 -11.71
CA VAL A 51 -12.98 -14.24 -12.50
C VAL A 51 -13.97 -15.09 -13.27
N THR A 52 -15.25 -14.81 -13.06
CA THR A 52 -16.37 -15.42 -13.79
C THR A 52 -17.19 -14.35 -14.52
N GLU A 53 -17.88 -14.77 -15.56
CA GLU A 53 -18.92 -14.01 -16.23
C GLU A 53 -20.16 -14.90 -16.37
N ASN A 54 -21.28 -14.48 -15.78
CA ASN A 54 -22.50 -15.27 -15.67
C ASN A 54 -22.25 -16.67 -15.06
N GLY A 55 -21.34 -16.74 -14.09
CA GLY A 55 -20.93 -17.99 -13.42
C GLY A 55 -19.97 -18.88 -14.22
N ALA A 56 -19.64 -18.54 -15.47
CA ALA A 56 -18.65 -19.26 -16.26
C ALA A 56 -17.25 -18.66 -16.06
N PRO A 57 -16.18 -19.45 -15.90
CA PRO A 57 -14.82 -18.92 -15.77
C PRO A 57 -14.36 -18.17 -17.02
N VAL A 58 -13.73 -17.01 -16.84
CA VAL A 58 -13.16 -16.22 -17.94
C VAL A 58 -11.69 -16.57 -18.11
N VAL A 59 -11.33 -17.18 -19.23
CA VAL A 59 -9.99 -17.72 -19.51
C VAL A 59 -9.13 -16.71 -20.27
N ASN A 60 -7.82 -16.70 -20.00
CA ASN A 60 -6.83 -15.85 -20.69
C ASN A 60 -7.16 -14.35 -20.62
N LEU A 61 -7.73 -13.93 -19.49
CA LEU A 61 -8.01 -12.54 -19.17
C LEU A 61 -6.80 -11.92 -18.48
N GLU A 62 -6.29 -10.82 -19.02
CA GLU A 62 -5.20 -10.08 -18.37
C GLU A 62 -5.75 -9.28 -17.18
N ILE A 63 -5.20 -9.57 -16.00
CA ILE A 63 -5.45 -8.86 -14.76
C ILE A 63 -4.23 -8.00 -14.48
N ILE A 64 -4.45 -6.74 -14.13
CA ILE A 64 -3.41 -5.77 -13.82
C ILE A 64 -3.51 -5.45 -12.33
N ARG A 65 -2.38 -5.51 -11.62
CA ARG A 65 -2.23 -4.99 -10.26
C ARG A 65 -1.32 -3.77 -10.29
N SER A 66 -1.81 -2.66 -9.74
CA SER A 66 -1.12 -1.38 -9.61
C SER A 66 -1.03 -1.02 -8.13
N LEU A 67 0.20 -0.85 -7.64
CA LEU A 67 0.50 -0.56 -6.25
C LEU A 67 1.29 0.74 -6.17
N ILE A 68 0.83 1.67 -5.33
CA ILE A 68 1.44 2.99 -5.19
C ILE A 68 1.70 3.23 -3.71
N TYR A 69 2.97 3.40 -3.35
CA TYR A 69 3.33 3.96 -2.06
C TYR A 69 3.33 5.49 -2.15
N ILE A 70 3.45 6.20 -1.02
CA ILE A 70 3.50 7.67 -1.00
C ILE A 70 4.70 8.30 -1.72
N ASP A 71 5.59 7.50 -2.30
CA ASP A 71 6.59 7.97 -3.26
C ASP A 71 6.01 8.22 -4.66
N GLU A 72 4.71 7.98 -4.85
CA GLU A 72 3.97 8.10 -6.12
C GLU A 72 4.54 7.21 -7.24
N LYS A 73 5.43 6.27 -6.89
CA LYS A 73 5.96 5.32 -7.85
C LYS A 73 4.94 4.24 -8.09
N VAL A 74 4.50 4.12 -9.33
CA VAL A 74 3.59 3.06 -9.76
C VAL A 74 4.37 1.75 -9.91
N HIS A 75 4.00 0.76 -9.11
CA HIS A 75 4.47 -0.61 -9.23
C HIS A 75 3.36 -1.45 -9.88
N ARG A 76 3.49 -1.69 -11.18
CA ARG A 76 2.52 -2.46 -11.97
C ARG A 76 3.06 -3.87 -12.29
N ASP A 77 2.24 -4.89 -12.11
CA ASP A 77 2.45 -6.24 -12.64
C ASP A 77 1.14 -6.82 -13.20
N THR A 78 1.25 -7.87 -14.03
CA THR A 78 0.10 -8.51 -14.69
C THR A 78 0.10 -10.02 -14.48
N ALA A 79 -1.08 -10.61 -14.55
CA ALA A 79 -1.30 -12.06 -14.50
C ALA A 79 -2.47 -12.41 -15.42
N ASN A 80 -2.40 -13.56 -16.10
CA ASN A 80 -3.48 -14.05 -16.94
C ASN A 80 -4.30 -15.12 -16.20
N THR A 81 -5.61 -15.11 -16.39
CA THR A 81 -6.46 -16.17 -15.83
C THR A 81 -6.26 -17.51 -16.52
N ASP A 82 -6.30 -18.59 -15.73
CA ASP A 82 -6.20 -19.97 -16.22
C ASP A 82 -7.54 -20.51 -16.76
N GLN A 83 -7.58 -21.81 -17.08
CA GLN A 83 -8.78 -22.51 -17.59
C GLN A 83 -9.96 -22.50 -16.60
N ASN A 84 -9.70 -22.24 -15.32
CA ASN A 84 -10.69 -22.12 -14.25
C ASN A 84 -10.94 -20.66 -13.88
N GLY A 85 -10.49 -19.70 -14.68
CA GLY A 85 -10.62 -18.27 -14.42
C GLY A 85 -9.74 -17.77 -13.28
N ARG A 86 -8.77 -18.55 -12.81
CA ARG A 86 -7.93 -18.22 -11.65
C ARG A 86 -6.74 -17.36 -12.04
N PHE A 87 -6.44 -16.35 -11.23
CA PHE A 87 -5.21 -15.57 -11.33
C PHE A 87 -4.48 -15.51 -9.98
N HIS A 88 -3.19 -15.23 -10.02
CA HIS A 88 -2.33 -15.15 -8.86
C HIS A 88 -1.32 -14.01 -8.99
N PHE A 89 -1.13 -13.27 -7.90
CA PHE A 89 -0.01 -12.36 -7.75
C PHE A 89 0.79 -12.69 -6.48
N PRO A 90 2.12 -12.72 -6.55
CA PRO A 90 2.95 -12.90 -5.37
C PRO A 90 2.91 -11.65 -4.48
N LYS A 91 3.23 -11.83 -3.19
CA LYS A 91 3.49 -10.75 -2.24
C LYS A 91 4.48 -9.72 -2.82
N LYS A 92 4.23 -8.44 -2.57
CA LYS A 92 5.06 -7.33 -3.05
C LYS A 92 5.53 -6.44 -1.90
N THR A 93 6.84 -6.24 -1.82
CA THR A 93 7.49 -5.27 -0.93
C THR A 93 8.47 -4.40 -1.72
N VAL A 94 8.81 -3.23 -1.17
CA VAL A 94 9.84 -2.32 -1.71
C VAL A 94 10.72 -1.76 -0.61
N LEU A 95 11.91 -1.29 -0.96
CA LEU A 95 12.80 -0.61 -0.03
C LEU A 95 12.66 0.91 -0.18
N SER A 96 12.24 1.59 0.88
CA SER A 96 12.08 3.06 0.89
C SER A 96 12.70 3.68 2.13
N SER A 97 13.30 4.86 1.98
CA SER A 97 13.77 5.68 3.11
C SER A 97 12.70 6.64 3.64
N ILE A 98 11.60 6.81 2.91
CA ILE A 98 10.49 7.69 3.31
C ILE A 98 9.93 7.39 4.70
N PRO A 99 9.77 6.12 5.14
CA PRO A 99 9.27 5.84 6.48
C PRO A 99 10.15 6.37 7.62
N ASN A 100 11.38 6.81 7.35
CA ASN A 100 12.26 7.42 8.34
C ASN A 100 12.12 8.96 8.41
N LYS A 101 11.32 9.57 7.53
CA LYS A 101 11.04 11.02 7.59
C LYS A 101 10.17 11.33 8.83
N LEU A 102 10.42 12.47 9.47
CA LEU A 102 9.74 12.90 10.70
C LEU A 102 8.25 13.20 10.53
N ILE A 103 7.84 13.68 9.35
CA ILE A 103 6.46 14.09 9.07
C ILE A 103 6.00 13.34 7.84
N VAL A 104 5.37 12.19 8.05
CA VAL A 104 4.86 11.37 6.98
C VAL A 104 3.68 10.52 7.46
N GLU A 105 2.59 10.55 6.70
CA GLU A 105 1.49 9.61 6.87
C GLU A 105 1.64 8.51 5.81
N ASN A 106 2.22 7.39 6.20
CA ASN A 106 2.46 6.28 5.29
C ASN A 106 1.13 5.66 4.86
N ARG A 107 0.96 5.46 3.55
CA ARG A 107 -0.18 4.78 2.95
C ARG A 107 0.24 4.04 1.69
N VAL A 108 -0.51 3.00 1.36
CA VAL A 108 -0.34 2.20 0.15
C VAL A 108 -1.68 2.12 -0.55
N SER A 109 -1.74 2.63 -1.78
CA SER A 109 -2.88 2.44 -2.66
C SER A 109 -2.73 1.12 -3.42
N GLN A 110 -3.80 0.34 -3.44
CA GLN A 110 -3.86 -0.97 -4.08
C GLN A 110 -5.01 -0.98 -5.07
N GLU A 111 -4.70 -1.24 -6.33
CA GLU A 111 -5.68 -1.37 -7.40
C GLU A 111 -5.43 -2.68 -8.15
N ILE A 112 -6.47 -3.48 -8.32
CA ILE A 112 -6.47 -4.68 -9.17
C ILE A 112 -7.65 -4.53 -10.11
N PHE A 113 -7.41 -4.60 -11.40
CA PHE A 113 -8.43 -4.33 -12.40
C PHE A 113 -8.19 -5.11 -13.69
N ILE A 114 -9.25 -5.20 -14.47
CA ILE A 114 -9.21 -5.61 -15.87
C ILE A 114 -9.23 -4.34 -16.70
N GLU A 115 -8.35 -4.25 -17.70
CA GLU A 115 -8.32 -3.16 -18.68
C GLU A 115 -8.50 -3.77 -20.07
N ASN A 116 -9.57 -3.37 -20.76
CA ASN A 116 -9.74 -3.61 -22.19
C ASN A 116 -10.07 -2.27 -22.86
N ASN A 117 -9.88 -2.17 -24.19
CA ASN A 117 -9.88 -0.95 -25.01
C ASN A 117 -11.02 0.07 -24.77
N SER A 118 -12.10 -0.31 -24.08
CA SER A 118 -13.22 0.56 -23.73
C SER A 118 -13.69 0.46 -22.26
N THR A 119 -13.14 -0.46 -21.47
CA THR A 119 -13.70 -0.80 -20.16
C THR A 119 -12.60 -1.04 -19.13
N LEU A 120 -12.69 -0.33 -18.01
CA LEU A 120 -11.91 -0.57 -16.80
C LEU A 120 -12.83 -1.18 -15.75
N ILE A 121 -12.55 -2.41 -15.34
CA ILE A 121 -13.35 -3.13 -14.34
C ILE A 121 -12.52 -3.30 -13.06
N PRO A 122 -12.84 -2.55 -11.99
CA PRO A 122 -12.09 -2.64 -10.74
C PRO A 122 -12.47 -3.90 -9.96
N LEU A 123 -11.53 -4.83 -9.84
CA LEU A 123 -11.67 -6.02 -9.00
C LEU A 123 -11.41 -5.69 -7.53
N TRP A 124 -10.46 -4.81 -7.25
CA TRP A 124 -10.15 -4.36 -5.89
C TRP A 124 -9.57 -2.95 -5.94
N ILE A 125 -10.09 -2.06 -5.11
CA ILE A 125 -9.50 -0.74 -4.85
C ILE A 125 -9.51 -0.52 -3.33
N ALA A 126 -8.35 -0.26 -2.75
CA ALA A 126 -8.25 0.13 -1.35
C ALA A 126 -7.01 0.98 -1.07
N THR A 127 -7.01 1.67 0.08
CA THR A 127 -5.84 2.37 0.59
C THR A 127 -5.54 1.86 2.00
N GLN A 128 -4.43 1.16 2.15
CA GLN A 128 -3.95 0.65 3.42
C GLN A 128 -3.08 1.70 4.12
N SER A 129 -3.31 1.95 5.40
CA SER A 129 -2.44 2.82 6.21
C SER A 129 -1.20 2.06 6.69
N GLY A 130 -0.08 2.76 6.80
CA GLY A 130 1.19 2.23 7.30
C GLY A 130 2.08 1.63 6.22
N ILE A 131 3.10 0.89 6.68
CA ILE A 131 4.11 0.23 5.84
C ILE A 131 4.16 -1.29 6.07
N ASP A 132 3.39 -1.79 7.02
CA ASP A 132 3.38 -3.18 7.44
C ASP A 132 2.19 -3.91 6.81
N GLU A 133 2.25 -5.23 6.80
CA GLU A 133 1.12 -6.06 6.40
C GLU A 133 -0.08 -5.88 7.35
N VAL A 134 -1.28 -5.73 6.79
CA VAL A 134 -2.53 -5.70 7.54
C VAL A 134 -3.29 -7.01 7.30
N PRO A 135 -3.38 -7.91 8.30
CA PRO A 135 -3.94 -9.25 8.13
C PRO A 135 -5.35 -9.28 7.54
N GLU A 136 -6.18 -8.28 7.84
CA GLU A 136 -7.54 -8.17 7.34
C GLU A 136 -7.58 -7.95 5.82
N TYR A 137 -6.65 -7.15 5.27
CA TYR A 137 -6.47 -7.01 3.83
C TYR A 137 -5.96 -8.31 3.22
N SER A 138 -4.97 -8.95 3.86
CA SER A 138 -4.45 -10.25 3.41
C SER A 138 -5.54 -11.31 3.34
N LYS A 139 -6.43 -11.40 4.34
CA LYS A 139 -7.57 -12.34 4.32
C LYS A 139 -8.48 -12.11 3.11
N LYS A 140 -8.77 -10.85 2.76
CA LYS A 140 -9.62 -10.51 1.62
C LYS A 140 -8.94 -10.80 0.27
N LEU A 141 -7.68 -10.43 0.14
CA LEU A 141 -6.91 -10.57 -1.10
C LEU A 141 -6.48 -12.02 -1.39
N LEU A 142 -6.40 -12.89 -0.38
CA LEU A 142 -6.19 -14.32 -0.56
C LEU A 142 -7.36 -15.04 -1.25
N LEU A 143 -8.52 -14.39 -1.39
CA LEU A 143 -9.67 -14.96 -2.10
C LEU A 143 -10.55 -13.86 -2.70
N LEU A 144 -10.19 -13.41 -3.90
CA LEU A 144 -11.02 -12.53 -4.73
C LEU A 144 -11.96 -13.37 -5.61
N ASN A 145 -13.22 -13.52 -5.19
CA ASN A 145 -14.25 -14.18 -6.00
C ASN A 145 -15.04 -13.12 -6.79
N CYS A 146 -14.68 -12.93 -8.06
CA CYS A 146 -15.16 -11.82 -8.88
C CYS A 146 -16.09 -12.33 -9.98
N GLU A 147 -17.28 -11.76 -10.05
CA GLU A 147 -18.23 -11.99 -11.14
C GLU A 147 -18.37 -10.66 -11.89
N ILE A 148 -18.03 -10.65 -13.18
CA ILE A 148 -17.99 -9.43 -14.02
C ILE A 148 -19.33 -8.71 -14.01
N THR A 149 -20.43 -9.44 -13.94
CA THR A 149 -21.78 -8.87 -13.93
C THR A 149 -22.21 -8.30 -12.57
N ASN A 150 -21.41 -8.49 -11.52
CA ASN A 150 -21.72 -7.93 -10.21
C ASN A 150 -21.65 -6.40 -10.23
N PRO A 151 -22.51 -5.73 -9.45
CA PRO A 151 -22.39 -4.29 -9.25
C PRO A 151 -21.06 -3.92 -8.59
N HIS A 152 -20.49 -2.77 -8.95
CA HIS A 152 -19.34 -2.22 -8.24
C HIS A 152 -19.80 -1.56 -6.93
N VAL A 153 -19.28 -2.01 -5.79
CA VAL A 153 -19.70 -1.52 -4.46
C VAL A 153 -18.53 -1.08 -3.63
N VAL A 154 -18.77 -0.11 -2.75
CA VAL A 154 -17.91 0.21 -1.62
C VAL A 154 -18.43 -0.54 -0.40
N PHE A 155 -17.53 -1.23 0.28
CA PHE A 155 -17.86 -2.05 1.43
C PHE A 155 -16.89 -1.84 2.58
N GLU A 156 -17.40 -2.10 3.77
CA GLU A 156 -16.61 -2.14 4.99
C GLU A 156 -16.25 -3.59 5.37
N PHE A 157 -15.12 -3.73 6.03
CA PHE A 157 -14.71 -4.95 6.70
C PHE A 157 -14.01 -4.63 8.01
N ARG A 158 -14.11 -5.53 8.98
CA ARG A 158 -13.78 -5.29 10.37
C ARG A 158 -12.29 -5.00 10.52
N ASN A 159 -11.98 -3.98 11.31
CA ASN A 159 -10.63 -3.75 11.81
C ASN A 159 -10.50 -4.38 13.20
N GLN A 160 -9.65 -5.39 13.33
CA GLN A 160 -9.48 -6.11 14.59
C GLN A 160 -8.72 -5.28 15.62
N LYS A 161 -7.86 -4.36 15.18
CA LYS A 161 -7.07 -3.47 16.05
C LYS A 161 -7.88 -2.28 16.55
N ASN A 162 -8.88 -1.82 15.78
CA ASN A 162 -9.74 -0.70 16.16
C ASN A 162 -11.20 -0.99 15.78
N ILE A 163 -11.97 -1.44 16.77
CA ILE A 163 -13.39 -1.82 16.61
C ILE A 163 -14.30 -0.64 16.22
N HIS A 164 -13.83 0.60 16.34
CA HIS A 164 -14.60 1.80 16.01
C HIS A 164 -14.31 2.33 14.60
N ARG A 165 -13.36 1.71 13.87
CA ARG A 165 -12.97 2.17 12.54
C ARG A 165 -12.69 0.98 11.62
N ASN A 166 -13.74 0.56 10.91
CA ASN A 166 -13.62 -0.44 9.86
C ASN A 166 -12.69 0.01 8.73
N TYR A 167 -12.16 -0.97 8.02
CA TYR A 167 -11.49 -0.74 6.74
C TYR A 167 -12.51 -0.65 5.62
N VAL A 168 -12.11 -0.01 4.52
CA VAL A 168 -12.97 0.26 3.37
C VAL A 168 -12.24 -0.17 2.10
N ALA A 169 -12.97 -0.84 1.21
CA ALA A 169 -12.52 -1.16 -0.13
C ALA A 169 -13.66 -1.04 -1.14
N GLN A 170 -13.32 -1.02 -2.43
CA GLN A 170 -14.28 -1.05 -3.54
C GLN A 170 -14.01 -2.28 -4.40
N SER A 171 -15.06 -2.97 -4.84
CA SER A 171 -14.91 -4.24 -5.56
C SER A 171 -16.20 -4.70 -6.25
N ILE A 172 -16.05 -5.42 -7.37
CA ILE A 172 -17.10 -6.30 -7.93
C ILE A 172 -17.09 -7.71 -7.31
N CYS A 173 -16.02 -8.05 -6.59
CA CYS A 173 -15.83 -9.34 -5.94
C CYS A 173 -16.61 -9.41 -4.62
N ARG A 174 -16.85 -10.63 -4.14
CA ARG A 174 -17.70 -10.89 -2.96
C ARG A 174 -17.03 -11.86 -1.99
N TRP A 175 -17.38 -11.71 -0.72
CA TRP A 175 -16.94 -12.57 0.37
C TRP A 175 -18.16 -12.97 1.20
N GLU A 176 -18.17 -14.22 1.68
CA GLU A 176 -19.25 -14.74 2.51
C GLU A 176 -19.27 -14.10 3.91
N GLU A 177 -18.10 -13.74 4.42
CA GLU A 177 -17.91 -13.16 5.73
C GLU A 177 -17.31 -11.76 5.65
N ASP A 178 -17.63 -10.93 6.65
CA ASP A 178 -16.96 -9.65 6.91
C ASP A 178 -17.00 -8.71 5.69
N PHE A 179 -18.15 -8.69 5.01
CA PHE A 179 -18.40 -7.90 3.81
C PHE A 179 -19.69 -7.12 4.00
N LEU A 180 -19.55 -5.82 4.27
CA LEU A 180 -20.66 -4.93 4.61
C LEU A 180 -20.77 -3.83 3.53
N PRO A 181 -21.41 -4.11 2.38
CA PRO A 181 -21.54 -3.13 1.30
C PRO A 181 -22.51 -2.03 1.70
N TYR A 182 -22.08 -0.76 1.62
CA TYR A 182 -22.89 0.39 2.05
C TYR A 182 -23.08 1.44 0.95
N LYS A 183 -22.33 1.34 -0.14
CA LYS A 183 -22.50 2.19 -1.32
C LYS A 183 -22.41 1.36 -2.60
N LEU A 184 -23.33 1.60 -3.53
CA LEU A 184 -23.30 1.09 -4.89
C LEU A 184 -22.86 2.19 -5.85
N LEU A 185 -21.94 1.86 -6.75
CA LEU A 185 -21.44 2.74 -7.80
C LEU A 185 -21.96 2.20 -9.14
N LYS A 186 -22.89 2.93 -9.78
CA LYS A 186 -23.53 2.48 -11.01
C LYS A 186 -23.81 3.66 -11.93
N ASP A 187 -23.40 3.55 -13.20
CA ASP A 187 -23.67 4.55 -14.26
C ASP A 187 -23.28 5.99 -13.88
N GLY A 188 -22.16 6.14 -13.17
CA GLY A 188 -21.67 7.45 -12.69
C GLY A 188 -22.45 8.02 -11.50
N LYS A 189 -23.40 7.27 -10.95
CA LYS A 189 -24.19 7.64 -9.77
C LYS A 189 -23.80 6.81 -8.55
N GLU A 190 -24.05 7.38 -7.39
CA GLU A 190 -23.88 6.72 -6.10
C GLU A 190 -25.24 6.42 -5.48
N TYR A 191 -25.40 5.21 -4.97
CA TYR A 191 -26.57 4.80 -4.21
C TYR A 191 -26.12 4.35 -2.82
N GLN A 192 -26.82 4.79 -1.78
CA GLN A 192 -26.67 4.22 -0.45
C GLN A 192 -27.36 2.86 -0.40
N ILE A 193 -26.65 1.85 0.07
CA ILE A 193 -27.19 0.51 0.31
C ILE A 193 -27.73 0.51 1.75
N ASN A 194 -29.03 0.25 1.89
CA ASN A 194 -29.67 0.18 3.19
C ASN A 194 -29.57 -1.26 3.72
N ASN A 195 -29.34 -1.42 5.02
CA ASN A 195 -29.28 -2.73 5.69
C ASN A 195 -28.31 -3.75 5.06
N TYR A 196 -27.32 -3.28 4.29
CA TYR A 196 -26.39 -4.11 3.51
C TYR A 196 -27.06 -4.99 2.43
N ASP A 197 -28.29 -4.67 2.04
CA ASP A 197 -29.04 -5.35 0.98
C ASP A 197 -28.88 -4.60 -0.35
N LEU A 198 -28.21 -5.24 -1.32
CA LEU A 198 -27.94 -4.65 -2.65
C LEU A 198 -29.20 -4.30 -3.46
N THR A 199 -30.37 -4.77 -3.03
CA THR A 199 -31.67 -4.47 -3.65
C THR A 199 -32.40 -3.31 -2.98
N ASP A 200 -32.00 -2.92 -1.77
CA ASP A 200 -32.58 -1.82 -0.99
C ASP A 200 -31.68 -0.57 -1.11
N LEU A 201 -32.01 0.29 -2.07
CA LEU A 201 -31.17 1.40 -2.50
C LEU A 201 -31.85 2.76 -2.34
N THR A 202 -31.09 3.73 -1.83
CA THR A 202 -31.46 5.16 -1.82
C THR A 202 -30.48 5.92 -2.70
N GLU A 203 -30.96 6.58 -3.77
CA GLU A 203 -30.11 7.46 -4.59
C GLU A 203 -29.61 8.65 -3.75
N ARG A 204 -28.32 8.98 -3.86
CA ARG A 204 -27.68 10.08 -3.13
C ARG A 204 -27.54 11.35 -3.96
#